data_AF-A0A4V3WRK8-F1
#
_entry.id   AF-A0A4V3WRK8-F1
#
_cell.length_a   1.000
_cell.length_b   1.000
_cell.length_c   1.000
_cell.angle_alpha   90.00
_cell.angle_beta   90.00
_cell.angle_gamma   90.00
#
_symmetry.space_group_name_H-M   'P 1'
#
loop_
_entity.id
_entity.type
_entity.pdbx_description
1 polymer ?
#
loop_
_entity_poly.entity_id
_entity_poly.type
_entity_poly.pdbx_seq_one_letter_code
_entity_poly.pdbx_strand_id
1 'polypeptide(L)'
;EAAAADLAVDTVVQMRGTPEVRDETVSMRATEMQVPSLEAEDERPVIVALPLHALQRDRLEQLGSILSNHPGYCEVKLAVFDDNGNARVLTMGDRFRVTRDTSLFADIKVVFGPNALLGA
;
A
#
# COMPACT_ATOMS: atom_id res chain seq x y z
N GLU A 1 16.04 -27.43 5.60
CA GLU A 1 15.74 -27.97 4.26
C GLU A 1 14.72 -27.13 3.49
N ALA A 2 13.65 -26.63 4.14
CA ALA A 2 12.60 -25.86 3.48
C ALA A 2 13.05 -24.57 2.73
N ALA A 3 14.13 -23.91 3.15
CA ALA A 3 14.60 -22.66 2.55
C ALA A 3 15.58 -22.83 1.37
N ALA A 4 16.00 -24.05 1.04
CA ALA A 4 17.04 -24.27 0.03
C ALA A 4 16.60 -23.91 -1.39
N ALA A 5 15.29 -24.02 -1.69
CA ALA A 5 14.73 -23.68 -2.99
C ALA A 5 14.71 -22.16 -3.27
N ASP A 6 14.59 -21.35 -2.22
CA ASP A 6 14.50 -19.89 -2.30
C ASP A 6 15.88 -19.22 -2.37
N LEU A 7 16.96 -19.97 -2.08
CA LEU A 7 18.34 -19.50 -2.20
C LEU A 7 18.83 -19.74 -3.64
N ALA A 8 18.36 -18.92 -4.56
CA ALA A 8 18.70 -18.98 -5.97
C ALA A 8 19.62 -17.83 -6.40
N VAL A 9 20.27 -18.01 -7.56
CA VAL A 9 21.07 -16.95 -8.20
C VAL A 9 20.16 -15.75 -8.49
N ASP A 10 20.67 -14.55 -8.25
CA ASP A 10 19.97 -13.28 -8.49
C ASP A 10 18.69 -13.07 -7.66
N THR A 11 18.59 -13.74 -6.51
CA THR A 11 17.48 -13.56 -5.56
C THR A 11 17.98 -12.82 -4.31
N VAL A 12 17.34 -11.70 -3.99
CA VAL A 12 17.59 -10.98 -2.72
C VAL A 12 16.91 -11.74 -1.60
N VAL A 13 17.63 -12.00 -0.51
CA VAL A 13 17.10 -12.70 0.68
C VAL A 13 17.55 -12.01 1.96
N GLN A 14 16.71 -12.07 2.98
CA GLN A 14 17.09 -11.70 4.34
C GLN A 14 17.41 -12.97 5.14
N MET A 15 18.57 -12.99 5.80
CA MET A 15 19.03 -14.14 6.59
C MET A 15 19.38 -13.71 8.03
N ARG A 16 18.98 -14.53 9.00
CA ARG A 16 19.41 -14.46 10.39
C ARG A 16 20.24 -15.71 10.70
N GLY A 17 21.36 -15.55 11.38
CA GLY A 17 22.26 -16.66 11.68
C GLY A 17 23.42 -16.28 12.59
N THR A 18 24.28 -17.25 12.87
CA THR A 18 25.48 -17.07 13.69
C THR A 18 26.73 -17.11 12.79
N PRO A 19 27.58 -16.07 12.81
CA PRO A 19 28.86 -16.10 12.11
C PRO A 19 29.86 -16.98 12.87
N GLU A 20 30.66 -17.76 12.15
CA GLU A 20 31.73 -18.61 12.66
C GLU A 20 33.00 -18.32 11.88
N VAL A 21 34.06 -17.96 12.59
CA VAL A 21 35.39 -17.73 12.00
C VAL A 21 36.29 -18.88 12.39
N ARG A 22 36.81 -19.59 11.40
CA ARG A 22 37.71 -20.72 11.59
C ARG A 22 38.76 -20.74 10.50
N ASP A 23 40.03 -20.91 10.88
CA ASP A 23 41.15 -21.04 9.93
C ASP A 23 41.14 -19.94 8.84
N GLU A 24 40.98 -18.68 9.26
CA GLU A 24 40.86 -17.48 8.40
C GLU A 24 39.66 -17.47 7.44
N THR A 25 38.76 -18.45 7.53
CA THR A 25 37.54 -18.54 6.74
C THR A 25 36.35 -18.06 7.56
N VAL A 26 35.56 -17.15 6.99
CA VAL A 26 34.30 -16.68 7.58
C VAL A 26 33.15 -17.51 6.99
N SER A 27 32.39 -18.17 7.86
CA SER A 27 31.19 -18.91 7.50
C SER A 27 30.00 -18.43 8.34
N MET A 28 28.78 -18.66 7.88
CA MET A 28 27.57 -18.32 8.64
C MET A 28 26.61 -19.50 8.64
N ARG A 29 26.14 -19.88 9.83
CA ARG A 29 25.03 -20.84 9.98
C ARG A 29 23.72 -20.06 10.04
N ALA A 30 22.96 -20.09 8.95
CA ALA A 30 21.64 -19.47 8.89
C ALA A 30 20.61 -20.28 9.70
N THR A 31 19.87 -19.60 10.56
CA THR A 31 18.76 -20.17 11.36
C THR A 31 17.41 -19.83 10.74
N GLU A 32 17.30 -18.67 10.08
CA GLU A 32 16.10 -18.22 9.38
C GLU A 32 16.49 -17.57 8.05
N MET A 33 15.66 -17.76 7.04
CA MET A 33 15.81 -17.14 5.73
C MET A 33 14.43 -16.84 5.17
N GLN A 34 14.27 -15.65 4.60
CA GLN A 34 13.06 -15.27 3.87
C GLN A 34 13.43 -14.47 2.63
N VAL A 35 12.67 -14.66 1.55
CA VAL A 35 12.68 -13.75 0.41
C VAL A 35 11.82 -12.56 0.83
N PRO A 36 12.38 -11.33 0.96
CA PRO A 36 11.56 -10.17 1.19
C PRO A 36 10.60 -10.01 0.02
N SER A 37 9.30 -9.99 0.31
CA SER A 37 8.28 -9.51 -0.61
C SER A 37 8.54 -8.03 -0.91
N LEU A 38 8.21 -7.59 -2.12
CA LEU A 38 8.17 -6.16 -2.48
C LEU A 38 6.94 -5.49 -1.85
N GLU A 39 6.76 -5.60 -0.53
CA GLU A 39 5.67 -5.00 0.26
C GLU A 39 5.65 -3.45 0.24
N ALA A 40 6.50 -2.82 -0.58
CA ALA A 40 6.19 -1.49 -1.15
C ALA A 40 4.85 -1.45 -1.93
N GLU A 41 4.20 -2.60 -2.17
CA GLU A 41 2.83 -2.70 -2.68
C GLU A 41 1.77 -2.35 -1.60
N ASP A 42 2.01 -2.67 -0.32
CA ASP A 42 1.12 -2.40 0.82
C ASP A 42 1.26 -0.98 1.40
N GLU A 43 2.27 -0.22 0.98
CA GLU A 43 2.40 1.21 1.28
C GLU A 43 1.86 2.11 0.17
N ARG A 44 1.37 1.54 -0.95
CA ARG A 44 0.88 2.37 -2.06
C ARG A 44 -0.34 3.17 -1.62
N PRO A 45 -0.35 4.49 -1.88
CA PRO A 45 -1.48 5.30 -1.49
C PRO A 45 -2.75 4.83 -2.21
N VAL A 46 -3.88 4.85 -1.50
CA VAL A 46 -5.19 4.72 -2.13
C VAL A 46 -5.52 6.05 -2.79
N ILE A 47 -5.60 6.06 -4.12
CA ILE A 47 -5.90 7.27 -4.89
C ILE A 47 -7.38 7.28 -5.24
N VAL A 48 -8.13 8.17 -4.59
CA VAL A 48 -9.54 8.43 -4.90
C VAL A 48 -9.62 9.54 -5.94
N ALA A 49 -10.22 9.27 -7.09
CA ALA A 49 -10.37 10.21 -8.20
C ALA A 49 -11.80 10.74 -8.27
N LEU A 50 -11.97 12.05 -8.09
CA LEU A 50 -13.27 12.72 -8.15
C LEU A 50 -13.21 13.95 -9.06
N PRO A 51 -14.28 14.26 -9.80
CA PRO A 51 -14.38 15.56 -10.47
C PRO A 51 -14.62 16.68 -9.45
N LEU A 52 -14.24 17.91 -9.79
CA LEU A 52 -14.34 19.07 -8.90
C LEU A 52 -15.75 19.29 -8.35
N HIS A 53 -16.77 19.08 -9.19
CA HIS A 53 -18.18 19.23 -8.80
C HIS A 53 -18.66 18.16 -7.81
N ALA A 54 -17.92 17.05 -7.62
CA ALA A 54 -18.23 16.01 -6.65
C ALA A 54 -17.69 16.32 -5.24
N LEU A 55 -16.90 17.39 -5.06
CA LEU A 55 -16.38 17.84 -3.76
C LEU A 55 -17.40 18.62 -2.93
N GLN A 56 -18.64 18.17 -2.92
CA GLN A 56 -19.68 18.73 -2.06
C GLN A 56 -19.47 18.26 -0.62
N ARG A 57 -19.88 19.08 0.35
CA ARG A 57 -19.63 18.85 1.78
C ARG A 57 -20.13 17.49 2.25
N ASP A 58 -21.37 17.16 1.91
CA ASP A 58 -22.02 15.89 2.22
C ASP A 58 -21.26 14.69 1.67
N ARG A 59 -20.77 14.77 0.43
CA ARG A 59 -19.96 13.72 -0.19
C ARG A 59 -18.59 13.59 0.46
N LEU A 60 -17.96 14.68 0.85
CA LEU A 60 -16.69 14.67 1.58
C LEU A 60 -16.84 14.10 2.99
N GLU A 61 -17.96 14.37 3.67
CA GLU A 61 -18.30 13.78 4.97
C GLU A 61 -18.52 12.27 4.83
N GLN A 62 -19.20 11.81 3.77
CA GLN A 62 -19.33 10.39 3.45
C GLN A 62 -17.98 9.73 3.17
N LEU A 63 -17.11 10.36 2.38
CA LEU A 63 -15.75 9.86 2.15
C LEU A 63 -15.00 9.72 3.48
N GLY A 64 -15.01 10.76 4.32
CA GLY A 64 -14.37 10.73 5.63
C GLY A 64 -14.88 9.59 6.52
N SER A 65 -16.19 9.32 6.49
CA SER A 65 -16.80 8.20 7.21
C SER A 65 -16.33 6.84 6.68
N ILE A 66 -16.34 6.64 5.35
CA ILE A 66 -15.82 5.41 4.72
C ILE A 66 -14.35 5.19 5.13
N LEU A 67 -13.49 6.20 4.97
CA LEU A 67 -12.07 6.07 5.32
C LEU A 67 -11.88 5.74 6.82
N SER A 68 -12.70 6.32 7.70
CA SER A 68 -12.63 6.06 9.15
C SER A 68 -13.09 4.65 9.54
N ASN A 69 -13.94 4.01 8.73
CA ASN A 69 -14.40 2.64 8.94
C ASN A 69 -13.39 1.58 8.48
N HIS A 70 -12.38 1.98 7.71
CA HIS A 70 -11.36 1.09 7.17
C HIS A 70 -9.94 1.52 7.61
N PRO A 71 -9.65 1.66 8.92
CA PRO A 71 -8.37 2.19 9.38
C PRO A 71 -7.20 1.28 8.97
N GLY A 72 -6.05 1.88 8.68
CA GLY A 72 -4.83 1.15 8.36
C GLY A 72 -3.62 2.05 8.16
N TYR A 73 -2.65 1.59 7.38
CA TYR A 73 -1.34 2.25 7.24
C TYR A 73 -1.15 2.97 5.90
N CYS A 74 -1.98 2.71 4.89
CA CYS A 74 -1.88 3.31 3.58
C CYS A 74 -2.31 4.79 3.61
N GLU A 75 -1.51 5.66 2.99
CA GLU A 75 -1.91 7.05 2.76
C GLU A 75 -3.09 7.12 1.78
N VAL A 76 -3.97 8.11 1.97
CA VAL A 76 -5.04 8.39 1.01
C VAL A 76 -4.73 9.67 0.25
N LYS A 77 -4.80 9.60 -1.08
CA LYS A 77 -4.67 10.75 -1.98
C LYS A 77 -6.00 11.00 -2.67
N LEU A 78 -6.40 12.25 -2.74
CA LEU A 78 -7.58 12.69 -3.47
C LEU A 78 -7.14 13.40 -4.75
N ALA A 79 -7.33 12.76 -5.90
CA ALA A 79 -7.12 13.34 -7.21
C ALA A 79 -8.40 14.04 -7.68
N VAL A 80 -8.34 15.37 -7.80
CA VAL A 80 -9.47 16.21 -8.19
C VAL A 80 -9.29 16.65 -9.63
N PHE A 81 -10.22 16.27 -10.50
CA PHE A 81 -10.20 16.62 -11.92
C PHE A 81 -11.07 17.85 -12.18
N ASP A 82 -10.53 18.83 -12.90
CA ASP A 82 -11.33 19.94 -13.44
C ASP A 82 -12.01 19.55 -14.76
N ASP A 83 -12.90 20.42 -15.26
CA ASP A 83 -13.65 20.18 -16.50
C ASP A 83 -12.74 20.19 -17.75
N ASN A 84 -11.49 20.66 -17.62
CA ASN A 84 -10.49 20.67 -18.68
C ASN A 84 -9.58 19.43 -18.65
N GLY A 85 -9.79 18.50 -17.71
CA GLY A 85 -9.01 17.28 -17.55
C GLY A 85 -7.71 17.42 -16.75
N ASN A 86 -7.44 18.58 -16.15
CA ASN A 86 -6.29 18.74 -15.26
C ASN A 86 -6.59 18.12 -13.89
N ALA A 87 -5.60 17.43 -13.33
CA ALA A 87 -5.71 16.83 -12.00
C ALA A 87 -4.93 17.62 -10.95
N ARG A 88 -5.54 17.87 -9.79
CA ARG A 88 -4.87 18.32 -8.57
C ARG A 88 -4.93 17.21 -7.54
N VAL A 89 -3.77 16.80 -7.02
CA VAL A 89 -3.69 15.73 -6.02
C VAL A 89 -3.51 16.34 -4.63
N LEU A 90 -4.43 16.02 -3.73
CA LEU A 90 -4.39 16.39 -2.32
C LEU A 90 -4.00 15.17 -1.50
N THR A 91 -3.09 15.34 -0.54
CA THR A 91 -2.74 14.28 0.41
C THR A 91 -3.62 14.45 1.65
N MET A 92 -4.35 13.40 2.02
CA MET A 92 -5.18 13.41 3.21
C MET A 92 -4.29 13.28 4.45
N GLY A 93 -4.67 13.92 5.56
CA GLY A 93 -3.90 13.83 6.80
C GLY A 93 -3.88 12.42 7.39
N ASP A 94 -2.89 12.12 8.22
CA ASP A 94 -2.62 10.76 8.73
C ASP A 94 -3.80 10.08 9.44
N ARG A 95 -4.75 10.86 9.99
CA ARG A 95 -5.99 10.33 10.58
C ARG A 95 -6.89 9.58 9.60
N PHE A 96 -6.66 9.73 8.29
CA PHE A 96 -7.43 9.12 7.21
C PHE A 96 -6.69 7.96 6.54
N ARG A 97 -5.62 7.43 7.16
CA ARG A 97 -4.94 6.26 6.63
C ARG A 97 -5.83 5.03 6.70
N VAL A 98 -5.72 4.19 5.68
CA VAL A 98 -6.64 3.06 5.48
C VAL A 98 -5.93 1.73 5.24
N THR A 99 -6.66 0.63 5.44
CA THR A 99 -6.26 -0.69 4.96
C THR A 99 -6.69 -0.82 3.50
N ARG A 100 -5.79 -1.26 2.62
CA ARG A 100 -6.05 -1.41 1.20
C ARG A 100 -6.67 -2.77 0.90
N ASP A 101 -7.98 -2.90 1.10
CA ASP A 101 -8.71 -4.15 0.85
C ASP A 101 -9.92 -3.99 -0.09
N THR A 102 -10.54 -5.13 -0.43
CA THR A 102 -11.70 -5.17 -1.33
C THR A 102 -12.95 -4.54 -0.72
N SER A 103 -13.05 -4.50 0.61
CA SER A 103 -14.19 -3.92 1.33
C SER A 103 -14.18 -2.39 1.23
N LEU A 104 -13.03 -1.75 1.50
CA LEU A 104 -12.82 -0.32 1.27
C LEU A 104 -13.17 0.07 -0.17
N PHE A 105 -12.67 -0.72 -1.14
CA PHE A 105 -12.89 -0.42 -2.55
C PHE A 105 -14.35 -0.54 -2.96
N ALA A 106 -15.08 -1.53 -2.42
CA ALA A 106 -16.50 -1.67 -2.65
C ALA A 106 -17.27 -0.45 -2.14
N ASP A 107 -17.01 -0.02 -0.89
CA ASP A 107 -17.70 1.12 -0.27
C ASP A 107 -17.47 2.43 -1.05
N ILE A 108 -16.22 2.68 -1.47
CA ILE A 108 -15.89 3.86 -2.30
C ILE A 108 -16.63 3.78 -3.64
N LYS A 109 -16.64 2.62 -4.31
CA LYS A 109 -17.30 2.45 -5.62
C LYS A 109 -18.82 2.61 -5.52
N VAL A 110 -19.43 2.20 -4.41
CA VAL A 110 -20.87 2.38 -4.17
C VAL A 110 -21.24 3.86 -4.10
N VAL A 111 -20.43 4.68 -3.43
CA VAL A 111 -20.74 6.11 -3.22
C VAL A 111 -20.26 7.01 -4.36
N PHE A 112 -19.10 6.70 -4.95
CA PHE A 112 -18.42 7.56 -5.92
C PHE A 112 -18.37 6.99 -7.33
N GLY A 113 -18.82 5.76 -7.53
CA GLY A 113 -18.87 5.08 -8.82
C GLY A 113 -17.61 4.25 -9.14
N PRO A 114 -17.66 3.42 -10.20
CA PRO A 114 -16.63 2.44 -10.50
C PRO A 114 -15.26 3.04 -10.84
N ASN A 115 -15.23 4.29 -11.32
CA ASN A 115 -14.01 4.99 -11.74
C ASN A 115 -13.36 5.82 -10.62
N ALA A 116 -13.89 5.75 -9.40
CA ALA A 116 -13.43 6.58 -8.28
C ALA A 116 -12.08 6.15 -7.70
N LEU A 117 -11.50 5.03 -8.13
CA LEU A 117 -10.22 4.52 -7.65
C LEU A 117 -9.23 4.39 -8.80
N LEU A 118 -8.04 4.97 -8.65
CA LEU A 118 -6.96 4.84 -9.64
C LEU A 118 -5.97 3.75 -9.20
N GLY A 119 -5.65 2.84 -10.13
CA GLY A 119 -4.68 1.77 -9.88
C GLY A 119 -5.10 0.79 -8.78
N ALA A 120 -6.42 0.62 -8.58
CA ALA A 120 -7.02 -0.36 -7.68
C ALA A 120 -7.42 -1.63 -8.42
#